data_AF-A0AAV2F4B3-F1
#
_entry.id   AF-A0AAV2F4B3-F1
#
_cell.length_a   1.000
_cell.length_b   1.000
_cell.length_c   1.000
_cell.angle_alpha   90.00
_cell.angle_beta   90.00
_cell.angle_gamma   90.00
#
_symmetry.space_group_name_H-M   'P 1'
#
loop_
_entity.id
_entity.type
_entity.pdbx_description
1 polymer ?
#
loop_
_entity_poly.entity_id
_entity_poly.type
_entity_poly.pdbx_seq_one_letter_code
_entity_poly.pdbx_strand_id
1 'polypeptide(L)' 'MDKRSWIRVCEANIPPKLKVFVWQILTRILPTTEALIEKDVEVLPRCPVCWASKETMEHLFFDCPVARALWS' A
#
# COMPACT_ATOMS: atom_id res chain seq x y z
N MET A 1 2.09 -4.68 13.81
CA MET A 1 2.68 -3.37 14.19
C MET A 1 2.66 -3.25 15.71
N ASP A 2 3.77 -2.84 16.32
CA ASP A 2 3.89 -2.64 17.77
C ASP A 2 3.44 -1.24 18.21
N LYS A 3 3.19 -1.07 19.53
CA LYS A 3 2.70 0.18 20.12
C LYS A 3 3.67 1.36 19.93
N ARG A 4 4.99 1.14 19.96
CA ARG A 4 5.98 2.22 19.81
C ARG A 4 5.99 2.75 18.37
N SER A 5 5.93 1.85 17.39
CA SER A 5 5.83 2.24 15.98
C SER A 5 4.58 3.08 15.71
N TRP A 6 3.43 2.74 16.30
CA TRP A 6 2.22 3.53 16.14
C TRP A 6 2.33 4.94 16.72
N ILE A 7 2.89 5.08 17.93
CA ILE A 7 3.13 6.40 18.56
C ILE A 7 3.96 7.28 17.64
N ARG A 8 5.03 6.75 17.03
CA ARG A 8 5.87 7.51 16.09
C ARG A 8 5.10 7.99 14.86
N VAL A 9 4.19 7.17 14.32
CA VAL A 9 3.31 7.58 13.20
C VAL A 9 2.34 8.68 13.66
N CYS A 10 1.80 8.58 14.87
CA CYS A 10 0.91 9.60 15.45
C CYS A 10 1.62 10.92 15.73
N GLU A 11 2.88 10.89 16.15
CA GLU A 11 3.70 12.08 16.44
C GLU A 11 4.28 12.73 15.18
N ALA A 12 4.33 12.02 14.06
CA ALA A 12 4.79 12.57 12.80
C ALA A 12 3.98 13.81 12.40
N ASN A 13 4.68 14.87 11.99
CA ASN A 13 4.08 16.11 11.51
C ASN A 13 3.58 15.96 10.06
N ILE A 14 2.60 15.09 9.86
CA ILE A 14 1.95 14.80 8.59
C ILE A 14 0.43 14.87 8.73
N PRO A 15 -0.32 15.13 7.65
CA PRO A 15 -1.77 15.10 7.66
C PRO A 15 -2.32 13.79 8.26
N PRO A 16 -3.44 13.84 9.01
CA PRO A 16 -4.06 12.65 9.59
C PRO A 16 -4.32 11.52 8.58
N LYS A 17 -4.70 11.89 7.35
CA LYS A 17 -4.90 10.94 6.25
C LYS A 17 -3.64 10.13 5.92
N LEU A 18 -2.47 10.77 5.95
CA LEU A 18 -1.20 10.08 5.72
C LEU A 18 -0.81 9.19 6.91
N LYS A 19 -1.18 9.54 8.15
CA LYS A 19 -0.97 8.67 9.32
C LYS A 19 -1.72 7.34 9.18
N VAL A 20 -2.99 7.42 8.76
CA VAL A 20 -3.81 6.22 8.47
C VAL A 20 -3.21 5.43 7.31
N PHE A 21 -2.75 6.10 6.26
CA PHE A 21 -2.12 5.43 5.12
C PHE A 21 -0.83 4.70 5.52
N VAL A 22 0.06 5.35 6.27
CA VAL A 22 1.28 4.73 6.81
C VAL A 22 0.94 3.55 7.72
N TRP A 23 -0.09 3.69 8.55
CA TRP A 23 -0.59 2.57 9.37
C TRP A 23 -1.04 1.38 8.52
N GLN A 24 -1.78 1.62 7.43
CA GLN A 24 -2.22 0.56 6.52
C GLN A 24 -1.03 -0.15 5.86
N ILE A 25 0.01 0.58 5.48
CA ILE A 25 1.26 0.02 4.94
C ILE A 25 1.94 -0.86 6.00
N LEU A 26 2.19 -0.32 7.20
CA LEU A 26 2.92 -1.02 8.27
C LEU A 26 2.19 -2.24 8.82
N THR A 27 0.87 -2.29 8.65
CA THR A 27 0.04 -3.45 9.02
C THR A 27 -0.24 -4.39 7.85
N ARG A 28 0.24 -4.08 6.63
CA ARG A 28 0.01 -4.86 5.41
C ARG A 28 -1.46 -5.11 5.08
N ILE A 29 -2.33 -4.15 5.41
CA ILE A 29 -3.78 -4.24 5.18
C ILE A 29 -4.24 -3.39 3.99
N LEU A 30 -3.30 -2.85 3.21
CA LEU A 30 -3.66 -2.12 1.99
C LEU A 30 -4.49 -3.02 1.08
N PRO A 31 -5.56 -2.48 0.46
CA PRO A 31 -6.46 -3.25 -0.39
C PRO A 31 -5.83 -3.47 -1.77
N THR A 32 -4.68 -4.15 -1.82
CA THR A 32 -4.10 -4.62 -3.08
C THR A 32 -4.92 -5.78 -3.63
N THR A 33 -4.93 -5.96 -4.95
CA THR A 33 -5.54 -7.15 -5.57
C THR A 33 -4.96 -8.45 -4.99
N GLU A 34 -3.68 -8.49 -4.63
CA GLU A 34 -3.10 -9.62 -3.89
C GLU A 34 -3.78 -9.86 -2.53
N ALA A 35 -3.92 -8.83 -1.69
CA ALA A 35 -4.56 -8.96 -0.38
C ALA A 35 -6.07 -9.28 -0.48
N LEU A 36 -6.71 -8.91 -1.58
CA LEU A 36 -8.11 -9.27 -1.87
C LEU A 36 -8.22 -10.76 -2.25
N ILE A 37 -7.32 -11.25 -3.09
CA ILE A 37 -7.27 -12.68 -3.48
C ILE A 37 -6.97 -13.56 -2.28
N GLU A 38 -6.07 -13.15 -1.38
CA GLU A 38 -5.81 -13.85 -0.10
C GLU A 38 -7.05 -13.99 0.79
N LYS A 39 -8.07 -13.16 0.57
CA LYS A 39 -9.36 -13.16 1.30
C LYS A 39 -10.48 -13.79 0.48
N ASP A 40 -10.15 -14.59 -0.53
CA ASP A 40 -11.11 -15.24 -1.44
C ASP A 40 -12.04 -14.27 -2.18
N VAL A 41 -11.60 -13.02 -2.38
CA VAL A 41 -12.33 -12.05 -3.21
C VAL A 41 -11.91 -12.25 -4.66
N GLU A 42 -12.88 -12.53 -5.54
CA GLU A 42 -12.64 -12.69 -6.97
C GLU A 42 -12.30 -11.34 -7.61
N VAL A 43 -11.01 -11.11 -7.84
CA VAL A 43 -10.48 -9.95 -8.56
C VAL A 43 -9.37 -10.39 -9.50
N LEU A 44 -9.14 -9.62 -10.57
CA LEU A 44 -7.99 -9.84 -11.44
C LEU A 44 -6.70 -9.50 -10.67
N PRO A 45 -5.68 -10.37 -10.64
CA PRO A 45 -4.40 -10.13 -9.98
C PRO A 45 -3.53 -9.17 -10.80
N ARG A 46 -4.03 -7.97 -11.07
CA ARG A 46 -3.40 -6.99 -11.96
C ARG A 46 -3.52 -5.61 -11.34
N CYS A 47 -2.45 -4.84 -11.46
CA CYS A 47 -2.43 -3.46 -11.00
C CYS A 47 -3.45 -2.61 -11.74
N PRO A 48 -4.38 -1.95 -11.04
CA PRO A 48 -5.38 -1.09 -11.65
C PRO A 48 -4.78 0.23 -12.18
N VAL A 49 -3.52 0.50 -11.86
CA VAL A 49 -2.81 1.72 -12.29
C VAL A 49 -2.08 1.47 -13.60
N CYS A 50 -1.17 0.49 -13.65
CA CYS A 50 -0.37 0.24 -14.85
C CYS A 50 -0.94 -0.81 -15.79
N TRP A 51 -1.89 -1.63 -15.32
CA TRP A 51 -2.52 -2.73 -16.07
C TRP A 51 -1.55 -3.77 -16.68
N ALA A 52 -0.29 -3.77 -16.27
CA ALA A 52 0.78 -4.57 -16.88
C ALA A 52 1.23 -5.74 -16.00
N SER A 53 1.26 -5.56 -14.68
CA SER A 53 1.80 -6.54 -13.73
C SER A 53 0.83 -6.82 -12.58
N LYS A 54 1.09 -7.88 -11.81
CA LYS A 54 0.38 -8.15 -10.55
C LYS A 54 0.56 -6.99 -9.57
N GLU A 55 -0.52 -6.57 -8.91
CA GLU A 55 -0.41 -5.58 -7.84
C GLU A 55 -0.15 -6.27 -6.50
N THR A 56 1.07 -6.07 -6.04
CA THR A 56 1.53 -6.29 -4.67
C THR A 56 1.84 -4.93 -4.03
N MET A 57 2.18 -4.91 -2.75
CA MET A 57 2.64 -3.65 -2.12
C MET A 57 3.94 -3.13 -2.77
N GLU A 58 4.88 -4.02 -3.05
CA GLU A 58 6.15 -3.69 -3.70
C GLU A 58 5.90 -3.09 -5.08
N HIS A 59 4.97 -3.68 -5.85
CA HIS A 59 4.57 -3.12 -7.12
C HIS A 59 3.92 -1.75 -6.98
N LEU A 60 2.96 -1.59 -6.07
CA LEU A 60 2.23 -0.34 -5.90
C LEU A 60 3.16 0.84 -5.56
N PHE A 61 4.20 0.60 -4.76
CA PHE A 61 5.10 1.64 -4.29
C PHE A 61 6.37 1.80 -5.13
N PHE A 62 6.94 0.72 -5.68
CA PHE A 62 8.29 0.75 -6.24
C PHE A 62 8.39 0.23 -7.66
N ASP A 63 7.68 -0.85 -8.01
CA ASP A 63 7.86 -1.46 -9.34
C ASP A 63 6.89 -0.93 -10.40
N CYS A 64 5.76 -0.37 -9.99
CA CYS A 64 4.77 0.20 -10.90
C CYS A 64 5.41 1.32 -11.72
N PRO A 65 5.40 1.25 -13.07
CA PRO A 65 5.97 2.29 -13.92
C PRO A 65 5.41 3.68 -13.62
N VAL A 66 4.12 3.75 -13.26
CA VAL A 66 3.46 5.00 -12.87
C VAL A 66 3.98 5.48 -11.52
N ALA A 67 4.11 4.60 -10.53
CA ALA A 67 4.68 4.97 -9.23
C ALA A 67 6.14 5.43 -9.37
N ARG A 68 6.96 4.72 -10.16
CA ARG A 68 8.35 5.09 -10.45
C ARG A 68 8.46 6.49 -11.06
N ALA A 69 7.55 6.84 -11.98
CA ALA A 69 7.52 8.18 -12.58
C ALA A 69 7.10 9.28 -11.59
N LEU A 70 6.40 8.95 -10.50
CA LEU A 70 6.07 9.90 -9.44
C LEU A 70 7.23 10.14 -8.45
N TRP A 71 8.15 9.18 -8.35
CA TRP A 71 9.32 9.28 -7.47
C TRP A 71 10.55 9.95 -8.10
N SER A 72 10.57 10.09 -9.43
CA SER A 72 11.63 10.81 -10.16
C SER A 72 11.45 12.32 -10.09
#